data_AF-A0A1I2G6N9-F1
#
_entry.id   AF-A0A1I2G6N9-F1
#
_cell.length_a   1.000
_cell.length_b   1.000
_cell.length_c   1.000
_cell.angle_alpha   90.00
_cell.angle_beta   90.00
_cell.angle_gamma   90.00
#
_symmetry.space_group_name_H-M   'P 1'
#
loop_
_entity.id
_entity.type
_entity.pdbx_description
1 polymer ?
#
loop_
_entity_poly.entity_id
_entity_poly.type
_entity_poly.pdbx_seq_one_letter_code
_entity_poly.pdbx_strand_id
1 'polypeptide(L)'
;CSKPMKASQERTLLGPTCSLMPIPRIRLLVAAFMLLTNQAISQSKSAPKQPRLGVRSVKLLEQGGLQFKDLNRNGQLDKYEDWRLSAQERSRDLLAKMSIQQKVGFMLISTTRMKNDQSFGTAQAKEPITSDFNEEDLVASQNMFTRKPLPTPIMNAAGTTKAVTQYHLRHFILRANVTARTTAEWANKLQALCESDGLGIPAIIASNPRNHITGAAAIGTSVGKTVFSAWPGELGLSAMRDLTLVREFADIARQEWSAVGLRKGYMYMADLATEPRWQRIEGTFGEDAQWAGQMMTEIVYGFQGKTLGPSSVAVTTKHFPGGGSGQGGQDPHFDWGKKEVFPGGRFANNLIPFKAAIKAGTSAIMPYYSLPADTELVSFYWTDFVKNVYHSVR
;
A
#
# COMPACT_ATOMS: atom_id res chain seq x y z
N CYS A 1 -35.86 48.79 21.68
CA CYS A 1 -35.79 48.45 23.12
C CYS A 1 -34.43 47.81 23.42
N SER A 2 -33.34 48.53 23.75
CA SER A 2 -32.96 49.05 25.09
C SER A 2 -33.24 48.10 26.26
N LYS A 3 -32.35 47.73 27.18
CA LYS A 3 -30.89 47.82 27.45
C LYS A 3 -30.62 46.80 28.62
N PRO A 4 -29.35 46.54 29.04
CA PRO A 4 -28.92 45.43 29.92
C PRO A 4 -28.54 45.84 31.36
N MET A 5 -28.23 44.89 32.26
CA MET A 5 -27.60 45.06 33.60
C MET A 5 -27.00 43.73 34.06
N LYS A 6 -25.98 43.58 34.94
CA LYS A 6 -24.74 44.29 35.34
C LYS A 6 -24.04 43.32 36.33
N ALA A 7 -22.73 43.44 36.49
CA ALA A 7 -21.87 42.62 37.36
C ALA A 7 -21.80 43.09 38.83
N SER A 8 -21.34 42.22 39.75
CA SER A 8 -20.64 42.56 41.03
C SER A 8 -20.02 41.28 41.62
N GLN A 9 -18.70 41.13 41.77
CA GLN A 9 -17.73 41.67 42.75
C GLN A 9 -17.51 40.80 44.01
N GLU A 10 -16.22 40.62 44.31
CA GLU A 10 -15.56 39.83 45.37
C GLU A 10 -15.85 40.31 46.80
N ARG A 11 -15.60 39.44 47.80
CA ARG A 11 -15.13 39.84 49.14
C ARG A 11 -14.40 38.71 49.88
N THR A 12 -13.12 38.93 50.10
CA THR A 12 -12.22 38.32 51.09
C THR A 12 -12.46 38.94 52.47
N LEU A 13 -12.38 38.15 53.56
CA LEU A 13 -12.19 38.67 54.93
C LEU A 13 -11.31 37.72 55.75
N LEU A 14 -10.33 38.33 56.43
CA LEU A 14 -9.26 37.76 57.25
C LEU A 14 -9.55 37.95 58.76
N GLY A 15 -9.11 36.97 59.56
CA GLY A 15 -8.63 37.09 60.96
C GLY A 15 -9.65 36.92 62.11
N PRO A 16 -9.22 36.71 63.38
CA PRO A 16 -7.83 36.66 63.89
C PRO A 16 -7.49 35.43 64.79
N THR A 17 -6.24 35.43 65.26
CA THR A 17 -5.45 34.43 66.01
C THR A 17 -5.69 34.41 67.53
N CYS A 18 -5.43 33.28 68.19
CA CYS A 18 -4.88 33.25 69.56
C CYS A 18 -4.17 31.91 69.87
N SER A 19 -2.97 31.99 70.46
CA SER A 19 -2.07 30.89 70.84
C SER A 19 -2.30 30.42 72.28
N LEU A 20 -1.88 29.19 72.62
CA LEU A 20 -1.24 28.81 73.90
C LEU A 20 -0.54 27.43 73.78
N MET A 21 0.72 27.36 74.24
CA MET A 21 1.65 26.22 74.33
C MET A 21 1.49 25.44 75.69
N PRO A 22 2.41 24.53 76.14
CA PRO A 22 2.91 23.25 75.60
C PRO A 22 2.95 22.10 76.65
N ILE A 23 3.18 20.84 76.25
CA ILE A 23 3.62 19.70 77.13
C ILE A 23 4.63 18.82 76.34
N PRO A 24 5.67 18.20 76.97
CA PRO A 24 7.01 18.09 76.38
C PRO A 24 7.33 16.81 75.62
N ARG A 25 8.44 16.90 74.89
CA ARG A 25 9.05 15.93 73.97
C ARG A 25 9.71 14.76 74.70
N ILE A 26 9.41 13.55 74.26
CA ILE A 26 10.32 12.40 74.31
C ILE A 26 10.33 11.80 72.89
N ARG A 27 11.46 11.88 72.18
CA ARG A 27 11.70 11.06 71.00
C ARG A 27 13.14 10.55 70.99
N LEU A 28 13.24 9.23 71.17
CA LEU A 28 14.37 8.37 70.89
C LEU A 28 14.88 8.62 69.45
N LEU A 29 16.19 8.71 69.29
CA LEU A 29 16.87 8.51 68.02
C LEU A 29 16.91 7.01 67.71
N VAL A 30 16.33 6.60 66.58
CA VAL A 30 16.59 5.30 65.94
C VAL A 30 16.98 5.59 64.50
N ALA A 31 18.24 5.33 64.17
CA ALA A 31 18.75 5.32 62.80
C ALA A 31 18.30 4.03 62.11
N ALA A 32 17.54 4.14 61.03
CA ALA A 32 17.15 3.00 60.19
C ALA A 32 17.96 3.03 58.88
N PHE A 33 18.82 2.03 58.73
CA PHE A 33 19.53 1.67 57.51
C PHE A 33 18.52 1.17 56.45
N MET A 34 18.30 1.90 55.36
CA MET A 34 17.56 1.36 54.21
C MET A 34 18.52 0.59 53.30
N LEU A 35 18.48 -0.74 53.37
CA LEU A 35 18.95 -1.60 52.29
C LEU A 35 17.97 -1.51 51.12
N LEU A 36 18.37 -0.82 50.05
CA LEU A 36 17.71 -0.89 48.75
C LEU A 36 18.00 -2.26 48.12
N THR A 37 17.06 -3.19 48.22
CA THR A 37 17.05 -4.40 47.40
C THR A 37 16.60 -4.03 45.99
N ASN A 38 17.55 -4.08 45.06
CA ASN A 38 17.31 -3.86 43.64
C ASN A 38 16.64 -5.12 43.05
N GLN A 39 15.34 -5.31 43.29
CA GLN A 39 14.57 -6.32 42.55
C GLN A 39 14.32 -5.79 41.14
N ALA A 40 15.19 -6.18 40.22
CA ALA A 40 14.91 -6.08 38.80
C ALA A 40 13.62 -6.86 38.49
N ILE A 41 12.53 -6.14 38.27
CA ILE A 41 11.31 -6.68 37.68
C ILE A 41 11.69 -7.05 36.24
N SER A 42 12.13 -8.30 36.05
CA SER A 42 12.20 -8.90 34.73
C SER A 42 10.78 -8.97 34.21
N GLN A 43 10.40 -8.02 33.35
CA GLN A 43 9.23 -8.19 32.51
C GLN A 43 9.48 -9.44 31.67
N SER A 44 8.90 -10.55 32.09
CA SER A 44 8.77 -11.75 31.29
C SER A 44 8.11 -11.35 29.97
N LYS A 45 8.91 -11.11 28.93
CA LYS A 45 8.40 -10.98 27.57
C LYS A 45 7.74 -12.31 27.27
N SER A 46 6.41 -12.29 27.11
CA SER A 46 5.64 -13.47 26.70
C SER A 46 6.32 -14.13 25.50
N ALA A 47 6.48 -15.45 25.56
CA ALA A 47 7.10 -16.21 24.48
C ALA A 47 6.43 -15.86 23.13
N PRO A 48 7.20 -15.64 22.05
CA PRO A 48 6.64 -15.23 20.78
C PRO A 48 5.77 -16.34 20.21
N LYS A 49 4.54 -15.99 19.79
CA LYS A 49 3.62 -16.94 19.14
C LYS A 49 4.10 -17.25 17.73
N GLN A 50 4.40 -18.52 17.45
CA GLN A 50 4.86 -18.96 16.15
C GLN A 50 3.82 -18.68 15.03
N PRO A 51 4.23 -18.04 13.92
CA PRO A 51 3.37 -17.88 12.75
C PRO A 51 3.18 -19.23 12.04
N ARG A 52 2.06 -19.39 11.31
CA ARG A 52 1.86 -20.54 10.44
C ARG A 52 2.84 -20.45 9.26
N LEU A 53 3.79 -21.38 9.21
CA LEU A 53 4.73 -21.49 8.09
C LEU A 53 4.14 -22.40 7.01
N GLY A 54 4.02 -21.89 5.78
CA GLY A 54 3.76 -22.72 4.60
C GLY A 54 5.04 -22.87 3.80
N VAL A 55 5.46 -24.09 3.50
CA VAL A 55 6.72 -24.41 2.82
C VAL A 55 6.45 -25.25 1.58
N ARG A 56 7.21 -25.03 0.51
CA ARG A 56 7.14 -25.78 -0.75
C ARG A 56 8.45 -26.48 -1.08
N SER A 57 9.58 -25.78 -0.98
CA SER A 57 10.88 -26.28 -1.44
C SER A 57 12.00 -26.23 -0.41
N VAL A 58 11.94 -25.32 0.55
CA VAL A 58 13.01 -25.14 1.57
C VAL A 58 12.83 -26.06 2.77
N LYS A 59 13.87 -26.20 3.59
CA LYS A 59 13.80 -26.93 4.85
C LYS A 59 13.34 -26.01 5.99
N LEU A 60 12.86 -26.63 7.07
CA LEU A 60 12.63 -25.93 8.34
C LEU A 60 13.82 -26.16 9.27
N LEU A 61 14.31 -25.09 9.87
CA LEU A 61 15.27 -25.11 10.96
C LEU A 61 14.51 -25.09 12.29
N GLU A 62 15.04 -25.79 13.30
CA GLU A 62 14.48 -25.80 14.65
C GLU A 62 15.46 -25.14 15.62
N GLN A 63 14.97 -24.15 16.37
CA GLN A 63 15.76 -23.47 17.39
C GLN A 63 14.87 -23.07 18.56
N GLY A 64 15.16 -23.60 19.75
CA GLY A 64 14.42 -23.27 20.97
C GLY A 64 12.93 -23.64 20.92
N GLY A 65 12.59 -24.76 20.29
CA GLY A 65 11.20 -25.22 20.12
C GLY A 65 10.39 -24.43 19.08
N LEU A 66 11.04 -23.54 18.33
CA LEU A 66 10.44 -22.76 17.25
C LEU A 66 11.02 -23.18 15.90
N GLN A 67 10.24 -22.97 14.85
CA GLN A 67 10.57 -23.32 13.47
C GLN A 67 10.81 -22.08 12.62
N PHE A 68 11.74 -22.19 11.68
CA PHE A 68 12.15 -21.11 10.77
C PHE A 68 12.40 -21.68 9.38
N LYS A 69 12.20 -20.87 8.33
CA LYS A 69 12.49 -21.30 6.96
C LYS A 69 13.95 -21.02 6.64
N ASP A 70 14.67 -22.05 6.16
CA ASP A 70 16.00 -21.91 5.57
C ASP A 70 15.88 -21.44 4.11
N LEU A 71 15.57 -20.16 3.93
CA LEU A 71 15.23 -19.54 2.64
C LEU A 71 16.43 -19.50 1.70
N ASN A 72 17.66 -19.31 2.21
CA ASN A 72 18.87 -19.38 1.37
C ASN A 72 19.52 -20.76 1.31
N ARG A 73 19.04 -21.74 2.09
CA ARG A 73 19.49 -23.14 2.08
C ARG A 73 20.91 -23.31 2.62
N ASN A 74 21.33 -22.48 3.58
CA ASN A 74 22.67 -22.54 4.17
C ASN A 74 22.72 -23.34 5.49
N GLY A 75 21.58 -23.85 5.97
CA GLY A 75 21.47 -24.62 7.21
C GLY A 75 21.61 -23.81 8.49
N GLN A 76 21.62 -22.48 8.42
CA GLN A 76 21.78 -21.56 9.56
C GLN A 76 20.59 -20.60 9.60
N LEU A 77 20.14 -20.24 10.80
CA LEU A 77 19.08 -19.24 10.94
C LEU A 77 19.66 -17.84 10.73
N ASP A 78 19.48 -17.30 9.53
CA ASP A 78 19.85 -15.92 9.24
C ASP A 78 18.84 -14.92 9.82
N LYS A 79 19.29 -13.70 10.15
CA LYS A 79 18.41 -12.69 10.76
C LYS A 79 17.19 -12.38 9.90
N TYR A 80 17.33 -12.33 8.57
CA TYR A 80 16.18 -12.07 7.69
C TYR A 80 15.13 -13.19 7.67
N GLU A 81 15.49 -14.40 8.07
CA GLU A 81 14.61 -15.57 8.16
C GLU A 81 13.91 -15.66 9.53
N ASP A 82 14.50 -15.02 10.54
CA ASP A 82 13.98 -14.96 11.91
C ASP A 82 12.76 -14.04 12.01
N TRP A 83 11.57 -14.62 11.94
CA TRP A 83 10.29 -13.92 12.05
C TRP A 83 10.04 -13.26 13.42
N ARG A 84 10.89 -13.52 14.43
CA ARG A 84 10.80 -12.85 15.74
C ARG A 84 11.38 -11.43 15.69
N LEU A 85 12.27 -11.16 14.74
CA LEU A 85 12.88 -9.86 14.54
C LEU A 85 11.93 -8.91 13.80
N SER A 86 12.13 -7.60 14.00
CA SER A 86 11.33 -6.60 13.30
C SER A 86 11.56 -6.66 11.78
N ALA A 87 10.56 -6.24 11.01
CA ALA A 87 10.70 -6.15 9.55
C ALA A 87 11.92 -5.30 9.14
N GLN A 88 12.24 -4.23 9.88
CA GLN A 88 13.37 -3.36 9.58
C GLN A 88 14.73 -4.05 9.80
N GLU A 89 14.88 -4.84 10.86
CA GLU A 89 16.09 -5.63 11.09
C GLU A 89 16.27 -6.71 10.03
N ARG A 90 15.19 -7.44 9.72
CA ARG A 90 15.17 -8.47 8.69
C ARG A 90 15.51 -7.91 7.30
N SER A 91 14.92 -6.77 6.94
CA SER A 91 15.21 -6.11 5.66
C SER A 91 16.65 -5.61 5.57
N ARG A 92 17.23 -5.07 6.66
CA ARG A 92 18.65 -4.65 6.66
C ARG A 92 19.59 -5.82 6.42
N ASP A 93 19.36 -6.94 7.10
CA ASP A 93 20.15 -8.15 6.92
C ASP A 93 20.00 -8.73 5.50
N LEU A 94 18.78 -8.80 4.98
CA LEU A 94 18.52 -9.25 3.60
C LEU A 94 19.24 -8.38 2.57
N LEU A 95 19.14 -7.04 2.70
CA LEU A 95 19.78 -6.10 1.78
C LEU A 95 21.31 -6.18 1.80
N ALA A 96 21.91 -6.51 2.95
CA ALA A 96 23.35 -6.73 3.05
C ALA A 96 23.80 -7.97 2.29
N LYS A 97 22.93 -8.98 2.17
CA LYS A 97 23.18 -10.25 1.46
C LYS A 97 22.85 -10.19 -0.04
N MET A 98 22.05 -9.21 -0.47
CA MET A 98 21.65 -9.09 -1.89
C MET A 98 22.79 -8.54 -2.76
N SER A 99 22.99 -9.16 -3.93
CA SER A 99 23.82 -8.61 -5.00
C SER A 99 23.24 -7.32 -5.58
N ILE A 100 24.03 -6.56 -6.34
CA ILE A 100 23.56 -5.35 -7.03
C ILE A 100 22.43 -5.73 -8.01
N GLN A 101 22.59 -6.84 -8.75
CA GLN A 101 21.60 -7.32 -9.71
C GLN A 101 20.28 -7.68 -9.01
N GLN A 102 20.33 -8.33 -7.86
CA GLN A 102 19.14 -8.63 -7.06
C GLN A 102 18.46 -7.35 -6.57
N LYS A 103 19.23 -6.35 -6.14
CA LYS A 103 18.69 -5.04 -5.72
C LYS A 103 18.00 -4.34 -6.88
N VAL A 104 18.60 -4.33 -8.07
CA VAL A 104 18.01 -3.77 -9.29
C VAL A 104 16.73 -4.51 -9.66
N GLY A 105 16.75 -5.84 -9.72
CA GLY A 105 15.56 -6.65 -10.02
C GLY A 105 14.42 -6.42 -9.03
N PHE A 106 14.75 -6.25 -7.75
CA PHE A 106 13.77 -5.98 -6.70
C PHE A 106 13.11 -4.60 -6.84
N MET A 107 13.79 -3.61 -7.44
CA MET A 107 13.22 -2.28 -7.70
C MET A 107 12.27 -2.25 -8.90
N LEU A 108 12.26 -3.29 -9.73
CA LEU A 108 11.43 -3.37 -10.92
C LEU A 108 10.09 -4.06 -10.61
N ILE A 109 9.02 -3.54 -11.22
CA ILE A 109 7.73 -4.23 -11.31
C ILE A 109 7.38 -4.44 -12.77
N SER A 110 7.09 -5.69 -13.13
CA SER A 110 6.79 -6.09 -14.51
C SER A 110 5.37 -6.60 -14.64
N THR A 111 4.73 -6.39 -15.79
CA THR A 111 3.60 -7.25 -16.15
C THR A 111 4.09 -8.70 -16.25
N THR A 112 3.27 -9.64 -15.81
CA THR A 112 3.50 -11.07 -15.99
C THR A 112 2.29 -11.70 -16.65
N ARG A 113 2.53 -12.78 -17.40
CA ARG A 113 1.49 -13.48 -18.17
C ARG A 113 1.37 -14.92 -17.69
N MET A 114 0.13 -15.41 -17.67
CA MET A 114 -0.15 -16.84 -17.47
C MET A 114 -0.01 -17.58 -18.81
N LYS A 115 0.14 -18.90 -18.79
CA LYS A 115 0.20 -19.68 -20.04
C LYS A 115 -1.04 -19.38 -20.90
N ASN A 116 -0.81 -19.16 -22.19
CA ASN A 116 -1.82 -18.76 -23.19
C ASN A 116 -2.43 -17.36 -22.98
N ASP A 117 -2.03 -16.61 -21.95
CA ASP A 117 -2.43 -15.21 -21.78
C ASP A 117 -1.72 -14.34 -22.84
N GLN A 118 -2.54 -13.79 -23.75
CA GLN A 118 -2.12 -12.89 -24.82
C GLN A 118 -2.36 -11.41 -24.47
N SER A 119 -2.57 -11.08 -23.20
CA SER A 119 -2.63 -9.69 -22.75
C SER A 119 -1.42 -8.90 -23.27
N PHE A 120 -1.70 -7.82 -24.01
CA PHE A 120 -0.70 -6.97 -24.71
C PHE A 120 0.09 -7.64 -25.85
N GLY A 121 -0.22 -8.88 -26.19
CA GLY A 121 0.21 -9.51 -27.42
C GLY A 121 -0.64 -9.05 -28.61
N THR A 122 -0.16 -9.34 -29.81
CA THR A 122 -0.88 -9.12 -31.07
C THR A 122 -1.66 -10.37 -31.53
N ALA A 123 -1.42 -11.51 -30.89
CA ALA A 123 -2.02 -12.79 -31.25
C ALA A 123 -3.35 -13.02 -30.50
N GLN A 124 -4.30 -13.64 -31.18
CA GLN A 124 -5.53 -14.12 -30.54
C GLN A 124 -5.23 -15.40 -29.76
N ALA A 125 -5.80 -15.53 -28.56
CA ALA A 125 -5.65 -16.75 -27.76
C ALA A 125 -6.31 -17.92 -28.49
N LYS A 126 -5.53 -18.97 -28.78
CA LYS A 126 -6.02 -20.21 -29.40
C LYS A 126 -6.53 -21.23 -28.38
N GLU A 127 -6.02 -21.12 -27.15
CA GLU A 127 -6.23 -22.05 -26.04
C GLU A 127 -6.62 -21.26 -24.78
N PRO A 128 -7.37 -21.87 -23.83
CA PRO A 128 -7.72 -21.21 -22.58
C PRO A 128 -6.48 -20.92 -21.74
N ILE A 129 -6.55 -19.85 -20.93
CA ILE A 129 -5.50 -19.49 -19.98
C ILE A 129 -5.48 -20.54 -18.86
N THR A 130 -4.31 -21.13 -18.59
CA THR A 130 -4.11 -22.12 -17.52
C THR A 130 -3.33 -21.54 -16.34
N SER A 131 -3.21 -22.29 -15.25
CA SER A 131 -2.43 -21.89 -14.07
C SER A 131 -0.91 -22.04 -14.27
N ASP A 132 -0.44 -22.40 -15.47
CA ASP A 132 0.99 -22.53 -15.77
C ASP A 132 1.62 -21.18 -16.12
N PHE A 133 2.95 -21.14 -16.09
CA PHE A 133 3.70 -19.96 -16.47
C PHE A 133 3.70 -19.73 -17.97
N ASN A 134 3.68 -18.47 -18.36
CA ASN A 134 4.13 -18.08 -19.69
C ASN A 134 5.65 -17.91 -19.64
N GLU A 135 6.36 -18.65 -20.48
CA GLU A 135 7.82 -18.60 -20.57
C GLU A 135 8.31 -17.79 -21.78
N GLU A 136 7.40 -17.24 -22.57
CA GLU A 136 7.73 -16.41 -23.72
C GLU A 136 7.89 -14.95 -23.30
N ASP A 137 8.92 -14.31 -23.85
CA ASP A 137 9.07 -12.87 -23.75
C ASP A 137 8.05 -12.16 -24.62
N LEU A 138 7.50 -11.06 -24.08
CA LEU A 138 6.73 -10.10 -24.84
C LEU A 138 7.61 -8.90 -25.13
N VAL A 139 8.11 -8.82 -26.36
CA VAL A 139 8.85 -7.65 -26.86
C VAL A 139 7.93 -6.84 -27.76
N ALA A 140 7.83 -5.54 -27.48
CA ALA A 140 7.03 -4.60 -28.26
C ALA A 140 7.94 -3.60 -28.97
N SER A 141 7.66 -3.35 -30.25
CA SER A 141 8.25 -2.28 -31.05
C SER A 141 7.33 -1.05 -31.15
N GLN A 142 6.15 -1.09 -30.54
CA GLN A 142 5.17 -0.01 -30.52
C GLN A 142 4.75 0.31 -29.09
N ASN A 143 4.49 1.59 -28.82
CA ASN A 143 3.93 2.03 -27.56
C ASN A 143 2.49 1.53 -27.42
N MET A 144 2.17 0.93 -26.29
CA MET A 144 0.87 0.29 -26.07
C MET A 144 -0.32 1.25 -26.01
N PHE A 145 -0.09 2.53 -25.70
CA PHE A 145 -1.12 3.56 -25.63
C PHE A 145 -1.20 4.35 -26.95
N THR A 146 -0.08 4.90 -27.41
CA THR A 146 -0.08 5.80 -28.58
C THR A 146 -0.03 5.06 -29.91
N ARG A 147 0.30 3.75 -29.90
CA ARG A 147 0.54 2.92 -31.09
C ARG A 147 1.68 3.40 -32.00
N LYS A 148 2.42 4.43 -31.58
CA LYS A 148 3.61 4.92 -32.28
C LYS A 148 4.77 3.94 -32.10
N PRO A 149 5.69 3.83 -33.09
CA PRO A 149 6.92 3.07 -32.93
C PRO A 149 7.73 3.53 -31.72
N LEU A 150 8.31 2.59 -31.00
CA LEU A 150 9.30 2.86 -29.95
C LEU A 150 10.67 3.08 -30.60
N PRO A 151 11.55 3.92 -30.01
CA PRO A 151 12.89 4.16 -30.54
C PRO A 151 13.77 2.90 -30.52
N THR A 152 13.46 1.95 -29.63
CA THR A 152 14.04 0.60 -29.61
C THR A 152 12.99 -0.40 -29.12
N PRO A 153 13.05 -1.68 -29.50
CA PRO A 153 12.16 -2.70 -28.95
C PRO A 153 12.30 -2.80 -27.42
N ILE A 154 11.17 -2.82 -26.71
CA ILE A 154 11.13 -2.92 -25.24
C ILE A 154 10.51 -4.26 -24.86
N MET A 155 11.15 -4.98 -23.94
CA MET A 155 10.58 -6.17 -23.31
C MET A 155 9.55 -5.74 -22.27
N ASN A 156 8.26 -5.84 -22.62
CA ASN A 156 7.14 -5.48 -21.77
C ASN A 156 6.87 -6.52 -20.67
N ALA A 157 7.19 -7.79 -20.94
CA ALA A 157 7.13 -8.88 -19.98
C ALA A 157 8.16 -9.94 -20.36
N ALA A 158 8.93 -10.41 -19.38
CA ALA A 158 9.78 -11.58 -19.55
C ALA A 158 9.00 -12.87 -19.29
N GLY A 159 9.47 -14.00 -19.84
CA GLY A 159 9.04 -15.32 -19.38
C GLY A 159 9.18 -15.45 -17.86
N THR A 160 8.21 -16.09 -17.20
CA THR A 160 8.05 -16.04 -15.74
C THR A 160 9.26 -16.64 -15.00
N THR A 161 9.77 -17.78 -15.47
CA THR A 161 10.95 -18.41 -14.84
C THR A 161 12.17 -17.51 -15.00
N LYS A 162 12.39 -16.99 -16.21
CA LYS A 162 13.49 -16.06 -16.50
C LYS A 162 13.40 -14.78 -15.66
N ALA A 163 12.20 -14.22 -15.53
CA ALA A 163 11.94 -13.03 -14.72
C ALA A 163 12.40 -13.21 -13.26
N VAL A 164 12.13 -14.37 -12.67
CA VAL A 164 12.50 -14.66 -11.27
C VAL A 164 13.99 -14.96 -11.14
N THR A 165 14.53 -15.87 -11.96
CA THR A 165 15.86 -16.45 -11.74
C THR A 165 17.00 -15.66 -12.38
N GLN A 166 16.74 -14.96 -13.49
CA GLN A 166 17.77 -14.19 -14.20
C GLN A 166 17.65 -12.69 -13.95
N TYR A 167 16.42 -12.16 -13.88
CA TYR A 167 16.19 -10.72 -13.65
C TYR A 167 15.87 -10.40 -12.19
N HIS A 168 15.80 -11.39 -11.31
CA HIS A 168 15.55 -11.23 -9.88
C HIS A 168 14.28 -10.43 -9.55
N LEU A 169 13.28 -10.47 -10.45
CA LEU A 169 12.02 -9.77 -10.24
C LEU A 169 11.27 -10.39 -9.08
N ARG A 170 10.67 -9.54 -8.23
CA ARG A 170 9.80 -9.94 -7.11
C ARG A 170 8.48 -9.17 -7.08
N HIS A 171 8.29 -8.20 -7.96
CA HIS A 171 7.05 -7.42 -8.05
C HIS A 171 6.43 -7.64 -9.43
N PHE A 172 5.19 -8.12 -9.46
CA PHE A 172 4.52 -8.50 -10.70
C PHE A 172 3.13 -7.90 -10.79
N ILE A 173 2.67 -7.58 -12.00
CA ILE A 173 1.30 -7.15 -12.28
C ILE A 173 0.59 -8.29 -13.02
N LEU A 174 -0.39 -8.89 -12.37
CA LEU A 174 -1.23 -9.92 -12.98
C LEU A 174 -2.51 -9.29 -13.54
N ARG A 175 -2.71 -9.47 -14.85
CA ARG A 175 -3.83 -8.88 -15.60
C ARG A 175 -4.80 -9.92 -16.15
N ALA A 176 -4.39 -11.18 -16.21
CA ALA A 176 -5.26 -12.30 -16.54
C ALA A 176 -6.53 -12.27 -15.67
N ASN A 177 -7.65 -12.47 -16.34
CA ASN A 177 -8.97 -12.52 -15.75
C ASN A 177 -9.53 -13.94 -15.91
N VAL A 178 -9.21 -14.78 -14.94
CA VAL A 178 -9.49 -16.23 -14.94
C VAL A 178 -10.19 -16.62 -13.63
N THR A 179 -10.52 -17.90 -13.48
CA THR A 179 -11.15 -18.39 -12.25
C THR A 179 -10.29 -18.13 -11.01
N ALA A 180 -10.94 -18.04 -9.84
CA ALA A 180 -10.25 -17.87 -8.57
C ALA A 180 -9.25 -19.02 -8.31
N ARG A 181 -9.64 -20.26 -8.65
CA ARG A 181 -8.78 -21.45 -8.55
C ARG A 181 -7.52 -21.31 -9.42
N THR A 182 -7.69 -20.98 -10.69
CA THR A 182 -6.57 -20.83 -11.64
C THR A 182 -5.59 -19.74 -11.16
N THR A 183 -6.11 -18.62 -10.65
CA THR A 183 -5.30 -17.52 -10.10
C THR A 183 -4.51 -17.99 -8.86
N ALA A 184 -5.18 -18.66 -7.91
CA ALA A 184 -4.56 -19.15 -6.68
C ALA A 184 -3.45 -20.20 -6.97
N GLU A 185 -3.72 -21.13 -7.88
CA GLU A 185 -2.74 -22.15 -8.28
C GLU A 185 -1.51 -21.54 -8.95
N TRP A 186 -1.71 -20.56 -9.84
CA TRP A 186 -0.60 -19.84 -10.49
C TRP A 186 0.22 -19.05 -9.47
N ALA A 187 -0.44 -18.32 -8.56
CA ALA A 187 0.23 -17.59 -7.49
C ALA A 187 1.06 -18.51 -6.58
N ASN A 188 0.51 -19.69 -6.25
CA ASN A 188 1.23 -20.71 -5.47
C ASN A 188 2.46 -21.25 -6.19
N LYS A 189 2.36 -21.51 -7.51
CA LYS A 189 3.52 -21.91 -8.34
C LYS A 189 4.58 -20.82 -8.34
N LEU A 190 4.20 -19.55 -8.50
CA LEU A 190 5.14 -18.42 -8.47
C LEU A 190 5.87 -18.31 -7.13
N GLN A 191 5.15 -18.44 -6.01
CA GLN A 191 5.77 -18.42 -4.69
C GLN A 191 6.72 -19.60 -4.49
N ALA A 192 6.39 -20.80 -4.98
CA ALA A 192 7.27 -21.95 -4.92
C ALA A 192 8.57 -21.74 -5.72
N LEU A 193 8.47 -21.15 -6.92
CA LEU A 193 9.62 -20.78 -7.73
C LEU A 193 10.50 -19.76 -7.01
N CYS A 194 9.91 -18.69 -6.46
CA CYS A 194 10.64 -17.68 -5.69
C CYS A 194 11.30 -18.25 -4.42
N GLU A 195 10.64 -19.17 -3.72
CA GLU A 195 11.21 -19.84 -2.53
C GLU A 195 12.42 -20.73 -2.90
N SER A 196 12.38 -21.37 -4.08
CA SER A 196 13.51 -22.18 -4.57
C SER A 196 14.72 -21.37 -5.08
N ASP A 197 14.57 -20.07 -5.30
CA ASP A 197 15.59 -19.22 -5.94
C ASP A 197 16.37 -18.36 -4.94
N GLY A 198 17.70 -18.36 -5.03
CA GLY A 198 18.60 -17.42 -4.35
C GLY A 198 18.33 -17.30 -2.84
N LEU A 199 17.90 -16.12 -2.38
CA LEU A 199 17.61 -15.80 -0.98
C LEU A 199 16.15 -16.12 -0.57
N GLY A 200 15.37 -16.80 -1.42
CA GLY A 200 13.99 -17.20 -1.12
C GLY A 200 13.02 -16.02 -0.94
N ILE A 201 13.34 -14.85 -1.51
CA ILE A 201 12.51 -13.63 -1.40
C ILE A 201 11.18 -13.90 -2.13
N PRO A 202 10.01 -13.74 -1.48
CA PRO A 202 8.71 -14.02 -2.10
C PRO A 202 8.32 -12.97 -3.14
N ALA A 203 7.39 -13.33 -4.02
CA ALA A 203 6.80 -12.40 -4.97
C ALA A 203 5.64 -11.59 -4.35
N ILE A 204 5.45 -10.35 -4.80
CA ILE A 204 4.23 -9.56 -4.62
C ILE A 204 3.50 -9.52 -5.95
N ILE A 205 2.27 -10.02 -5.96
CA ILE A 205 1.39 -10.01 -7.13
C ILE A 205 0.41 -8.86 -6.96
N ALA A 206 0.54 -7.86 -7.84
CA ALA A 206 -0.28 -6.68 -7.91
C ALA A 206 -1.39 -6.80 -8.97
N SER A 207 -2.49 -6.09 -8.78
CA SER A 207 -3.51 -5.93 -9.80
C SER A 207 -4.19 -4.55 -9.76
N ASN A 208 -4.88 -4.21 -10.84
CA ASN A 208 -5.86 -3.12 -10.87
C ASN A 208 -7.16 -3.56 -10.19
N PRO A 209 -8.09 -2.63 -9.85
CA PRO A 209 -9.40 -2.98 -9.29
C PRO A 209 -10.08 -4.14 -10.02
N ARG A 210 -10.70 -5.04 -9.24
CA ARG A 210 -11.40 -6.23 -9.73
C ARG A 210 -12.82 -6.38 -9.19
N ASN A 211 -13.17 -5.68 -8.12
CA ASN A 211 -14.43 -5.80 -7.39
C ASN A 211 -15.41 -4.67 -7.74
N HIS A 212 -15.49 -4.27 -9.02
CA HIS A 212 -16.44 -3.25 -9.46
C HIS A 212 -17.08 -3.61 -10.81
N ILE A 213 -18.29 -3.10 -11.05
CA ILE A 213 -18.93 -3.18 -12.36
C ILE A 213 -18.25 -2.15 -13.26
N THR A 214 -17.63 -2.62 -14.34
CA THR A 214 -17.13 -1.79 -15.42
C THR A 214 -17.67 -2.31 -16.76
N GLY A 215 -17.97 -1.40 -17.69
CA GLY A 215 -18.49 -1.75 -19.01
C GLY A 215 -17.47 -2.45 -19.91
N ALA A 216 -16.17 -2.15 -19.75
CA ALA A 216 -15.09 -2.76 -20.54
C ALA A 216 -13.75 -2.78 -19.77
N ALA A 217 -12.85 -3.69 -20.15
CA ALA A 217 -11.47 -3.65 -19.69
C ALA A 217 -10.74 -2.44 -20.31
N ALA A 218 -9.96 -1.73 -19.49
CA ALA A 218 -9.21 -0.54 -19.91
C ALA A 218 -7.78 -0.62 -19.38
N ILE A 219 -6.80 -0.59 -20.28
CA ILE A 219 -5.38 -0.71 -19.95
C ILE A 219 -5.00 0.35 -18.91
N GLY A 220 -4.41 -0.09 -17.79
CA GLY A 220 -3.98 0.81 -16.71
C GLY A 220 -5.09 1.22 -15.72
N THR A 221 -6.36 0.95 -16.01
CA THR A 221 -7.50 1.36 -15.17
C THR A 221 -8.29 0.17 -14.61
N SER A 222 -8.79 -0.74 -15.46
CA SER A 222 -9.64 -1.87 -15.03
C SER A 222 -9.39 -3.13 -15.87
N VAL A 223 -9.66 -4.31 -15.30
CA VAL A 223 -9.58 -5.61 -16.00
C VAL A 223 -10.94 -6.15 -16.46
N GLY A 224 -11.99 -5.32 -16.44
CA GLY A 224 -13.33 -5.73 -16.86
C GLY A 224 -14.11 -6.47 -15.76
N LYS A 225 -15.22 -7.14 -16.13
CA LYS A 225 -15.98 -8.01 -15.23
C LYS A 225 -15.12 -9.21 -14.81
N THR A 226 -14.97 -9.44 -13.52
CA THR A 226 -14.15 -10.53 -12.98
C THR A 226 -14.98 -11.59 -12.27
N VAL A 227 -14.30 -12.61 -11.72
CA VAL A 227 -14.91 -13.67 -10.90
C VAL A 227 -15.18 -13.25 -9.44
N PHE A 228 -14.79 -12.02 -9.08
CA PHE A 228 -14.95 -11.46 -7.75
C PHE A 228 -16.30 -10.79 -7.56
N SER A 229 -16.66 -10.46 -6.32
CA SER A 229 -17.92 -9.77 -6.03
C SER A 229 -18.03 -8.46 -6.80
N ALA A 230 -19.20 -8.23 -7.41
CA ALA A 230 -19.47 -7.06 -8.22
C ALA A 230 -20.14 -5.97 -7.37
N TRP A 231 -19.44 -4.85 -7.19
CA TRP A 231 -19.94 -3.66 -6.48
C TRP A 231 -20.16 -2.51 -7.46
N PRO A 232 -20.89 -1.45 -7.08
CA PRO A 232 -20.88 -0.21 -7.83
C PRO A 232 -19.44 0.26 -8.10
N GLY A 233 -19.24 0.96 -9.23
CA GLY A 233 -18.00 1.68 -9.48
C GLY A 233 -17.74 2.74 -8.40
N GLU A 234 -16.56 3.33 -8.41
CA GLU A 234 -16.05 4.21 -7.35
C GLU A 234 -16.97 5.41 -7.08
N LEU A 235 -17.49 6.04 -8.13
CA LEU A 235 -18.52 7.07 -8.01
C LEU A 235 -19.84 6.54 -7.43
N GLY A 236 -20.21 5.31 -7.76
CA GLY A 236 -21.37 4.64 -7.17
C GLY A 236 -21.20 4.37 -5.69
N LEU A 237 -20.00 3.89 -5.28
CA LEU A 237 -19.66 3.72 -3.87
C LEU A 237 -19.70 5.07 -3.12
N SER A 238 -19.18 6.12 -3.75
CA SER A 238 -19.22 7.50 -3.22
C SER A 238 -20.65 8.03 -3.07
N ALA A 239 -21.52 7.75 -4.04
CA ALA A 239 -22.91 8.20 -4.04
C ALA A 239 -23.75 7.58 -2.91
N MET A 240 -23.34 6.43 -2.36
CA MET A 240 -24.01 5.83 -1.20
C MET A 240 -23.94 6.71 0.05
N ARG A 241 -22.94 7.60 0.14
CA ARG A 241 -22.67 8.46 1.31
C ARG A 241 -22.49 7.66 2.62
N ASP A 242 -21.99 6.42 2.52
CA ASP A 242 -21.79 5.52 3.65
C ASP A 242 -20.33 5.03 3.73
N LEU A 243 -19.57 5.66 4.61
CA LEU A 243 -18.16 5.33 4.87
C LEU A 243 -18.00 3.92 5.47
N THR A 244 -18.97 3.46 6.26
CA THR A 244 -18.93 2.14 6.89
C THR A 244 -19.07 1.06 5.83
N LEU A 245 -20.03 1.22 4.92
CA LEU A 245 -20.25 0.29 3.82
C LEU A 245 -19.08 0.28 2.83
N VAL A 246 -18.40 1.41 2.63
CA VAL A 246 -17.17 1.48 1.83
C VAL A 246 -16.03 0.69 2.46
N ARG A 247 -15.88 0.75 3.80
CA ARG A 247 -14.90 -0.08 4.51
C ARG A 247 -15.25 -1.56 4.42
N GLU A 248 -16.52 -1.91 4.54
CA GLU A 248 -17.00 -3.29 4.40
C GLU A 248 -16.72 -3.85 3.00
N PHE A 249 -17.04 -3.08 1.95
CA PHE A 249 -16.67 -3.39 0.57
C PHE A 249 -15.18 -3.70 0.45
N ALA A 250 -14.33 -2.80 0.96
CA ALA A 250 -12.88 -2.95 0.86
C ALA A 250 -12.38 -4.18 1.63
N ASP A 251 -12.99 -4.53 2.77
CA ASP A 251 -12.65 -5.75 3.52
C ASP A 251 -13.09 -7.03 2.78
N ILE A 252 -14.28 -7.04 2.18
CA ILE A 252 -14.75 -8.18 1.35
C ILE A 252 -13.79 -8.38 0.16
N ALA A 253 -13.47 -7.31 -0.56
CA ALA A 253 -12.52 -7.36 -1.67
C ALA A 253 -11.13 -7.82 -1.22
N ARG A 254 -10.65 -7.36 -0.06
CA ARG A 254 -9.38 -7.82 0.55
C ARG A 254 -9.38 -9.33 0.79
N GLN A 255 -10.45 -9.87 1.37
CA GLN A 255 -10.58 -11.30 1.64
C GLN A 255 -10.47 -12.11 0.34
N GLU A 256 -11.22 -11.72 -0.67
CA GLU A 256 -11.21 -12.38 -1.99
C GLU A 256 -9.84 -12.33 -2.68
N TRP A 257 -9.18 -11.17 -2.67
CA TRP A 257 -7.85 -11.00 -3.27
C TRP A 257 -6.79 -11.82 -2.54
N SER A 258 -6.82 -11.78 -1.20
CA SER A 258 -5.85 -12.52 -0.38
C SER A 258 -5.98 -14.04 -0.56
N ALA A 259 -7.20 -14.54 -0.81
CA ALA A 259 -7.48 -15.95 -1.04
C ALA A 259 -6.86 -16.50 -2.33
N VAL A 260 -6.63 -15.65 -3.33
CA VAL A 260 -6.03 -16.04 -4.62
C VAL A 260 -4.57 -15.61 -4.77
N GLY A 261 -3.97 -15.05 -3.72
CA GLY A 261 -2.57 -14.60 -3.73
C GLY A 261 -2.32 -13.22 -4.33
N LEU A 262 -3.37 -12.42 -4.61
CA LEU A 262 -3.21 -11.00 -4.93
C LEU A 262 -2.93 -10.23 -3.62
N ARG A 263 -1.75 -9.60 -3.53
CA ARG A 263 -1.27 -8.98 -2.28
C ARG A 263 -1.01 -7.48 -2.39
N LYS A 264 -1.21 -6.89 -3.57
CA LYS A 264 -1.09 -5.44 -3.77
C LYS A 264 -2.11 -4.93 -4.79
N GLY A 265 -2.73 -3.79 -4.52
CA GLY A 265 -3.67 -3.11 -5.42
C GLY A 265 -3.12 -1.79 -5.94
N TYR A 266 -3.21 -1.57 -7.24
CA TYR A 266 -3.04 -0.23 -7.84
C TYR A 266 -4.38 0.50 -7.82
N MET A 267 -4.84 0.81 -6.62
CA MET A 267 -6.18 1.29 -6.36
C MET A 267 -6.27 1.92 -4.97
N TYR A 268 -7.27 2.74 -4.67
CA TYR A 268 -8.16 3.41 -5.62
C TYR A 268 -7.62 4.81 -5.96
N MET A 269 -8.26 5.51 -6.89
CA MET A 269 -7.81 6.83 -7.29
C MET A 269 -8.18 7.87 -6.22
N ALA A 270 -7.17 8.55 -5.70
CA ALA A 270 -7.25 9.74 -4.87
C ALA A 270 -7.40 11.04 -5.70
N ASP A 271 -7.57 10.88 -7.02
CA ASP A 271 -7.83 11.96 -7.97
C ASP A 271 -9.22 12.57 -7.74
N LEU A 272 -9.38 13.87 -8.01
CA LEU A 272 -10.67 14.58 -7.93
C LEU A 272 -11.29 14.72 -9.32
N ALA A 273 -12.60 14.53 -9.44
CA ALA A 273 -13.33 14.71 -10.71
C ALA A 273 -13.57 16.19 -11.06
N THR A 274 -12.51 17.00 -11.15
CA THR A 274 -12.61 18.46 -11.37
C THR A 274 -12.76 18.87 -12.83
N GLU A 275 -12.38 18.00 -13.76
CA GLU A 275 -12.56 18.18 -15.20
C GLU A 275 -13.51 17.08 -15.73
N PRO A 276 -14.79 17.38 -15.96
CA PRO A 276 -15.80 16.37 -16.28
C PRO A 276 -15.60 15.71 -17.66
N ARG A 277 -14.77 16.29 -18.55
CA ARG A 277 -14.39 15.66 -19.82
C ARG A 277 -13.32 14.59 -19.66
N TRP A 278 -12.66 14.53 -18.51
CA TRP A 278 -11.60 13.57 -18.28
C TRP A 278 -12.16 12.15 -18.30
N GLN A 279 -11.62 11.31 -19.17
CA GLN A 279 -12.14 9.96 -19.42
C GLN A 279 -11.99 8.96 -18.28
N ARG A 280 -11.46 9.36 -17.12
CA ARG A 280 -11.21 8.48 -15.96
C ARG A 280 -11.95 8.94 -14.70
N ILE A 281 -12.90 9.87 -14.83
CA ILE A 281 -13.68 10.40 -13.70
C ILE A 281 -14.40 9.31 -12.93
N GLU A 282 -14.80 8.21 -13.59
CA GLU A 282 -15.52 7.09 -12.99
C GLU A 282 -14.70 6.32 -11.96
N GLY A 283 -13.36 6.41 -12.05
CA GLY A 283 -12.45 5.80 -11.08
C GLY A 283 -12.23 6.63 -9.80
N THR A 284 -12.77 7.84 -9.73
CA THR A 284 -12.64 8.75 -8.58
C THR A 284 -13.75 8.55 -7.55
N PHE A 285 -13.63 9.21 -6.40
CA PHE A 285 -14.71 9.33 -5.41
C PHE A 285 -15.48 10.65 -5.51
N GLY A 286 -15.37 11.37 -6.63
CA GLY A 286 -16.06 12.64 -6.89
C GLY A 286 -15.14 13.88 -6.84
N GLU A 287 -15.76 15.06 -6.86
CA GLU A 287 -15.05 16.35 -6.91
C GLU A 287 -14.73 16.96 -5.54
N ASP A 288 -15.44 16.54 -4.49
CA ASP A 288 -15.22 17.07 -3.14
C ASP A 288 -13.99 16.43 -2.48
N ALA A 289 -13.00 17.27 -2.19
CA ALA A 289 -11.70 16.82 -1.70
C ALA A 289 -11.74 16.22 -0.28
N GLN A 290 -12.62 16.72 0.59
CA GLN A 290 -12.73 16.21 1.95
C GLN A 290 -13.42 14.85 1.96
N TRP A 291 -14.51 14.73 1.21
CA TRP A 291 -15.23 13.49 1.00
C TRP A 291 -14.34 12.42 0.35
N ALA A 292 -13.63 12.75 -0.73
CA ALA A 292 -12.67 11.84 -1.35
C ALA A 292 -11.58 11.41 -0.37
N GLY A 293 -11.11 12.30 0.52
CA GLY A 293 -10.18 11.95 1.59
C GLY A 293 -10.75 11.00 2.64
N GLN A 294 -12.02 11.16 3.02
CA GLN A 294 -12.71 10.21 3.90
C GLN A 294 -12.82 8.85 3.22
N MET A 295 -13.28 8.80 1.96
CA MET A 295 -13.37 7.56 1.17
C MET A 295 -12.02 6.84 1.08
N MET A 296 -10.95 7.57 0.77
CA MET A 296 -9.59 7.00 0.69
C MET A 296 -9.10 6.43 2.03
N THR A 297 -9.47 7.04 3.15
CA THR A 297 -9.16 6.52 4.49
C THR A 297 -9.81 5.16 4.71
N GLU A 298 -11.10 5.05 4.37
CA GLU A 298 -11.88 3.82 4.52
C GLU A 298 -11.40 2.69 3.61
N ILE A 299 -11.08 3.01 2.36
CA ILE A 299 -10.47 2.07 1.42
C ILE A 299 -9.14 1.53 1.96
N VAL A 300 -8.25 2.41 2.44
CA VAL A 300 -6.95 1.99 2.98
C VAL A 300 -7.14 1.09 4.19
N TYR A 301 -8.05 1.43 5.11
CA TYR A 301 -8.31 0.61 6.29
C TYR A 301 -8.97 -0.73 5.94
N GLY A 302 -9.89 -0.80 4.97
CA GLY A 302 -10.50 -2.06 4.57
C GLY A 302 -9.53 -3.02 3.91
N PHE A 303 -8.64 -2.54 3.03
CA PHE A 303 -7.65 -3.39 2.36
C PHE A 303 -6.43 -3.73 3.22
N GLN A 304 -5.89 -2.75 3.96
CA GLN A 304 -4.64 -2.94 4.70
C GLN A 304 -4.84 -3.25 6.19
N GLY A 305 -5.96 -2.82 6.77
CA GLY A 305 -6.04 -2.56 8.21
C GLY A 305 -5.22 -1.34 8.62
N LYS A 306 -5.20 -1.04 9.93
CA LYS A 306 -4.35 0.05 10.49
C LYS A 306 -2.86 -0.23 10.37
N THR A 307 -2.49 -1.50 10.23
CA THR A 307 -1.11 -1.95 10.04
C THR A 307 -1.15 -3.19 9.17
N LEU A 308 -0.20 -3.31 8.24
CA LEU A 308 -0.10 -4.47 7.36
C LEU A 308 0.13 -5.74 8.18
N GLY A 309 -0.65 -6.78 7.87
CA GLY A 309 -0.57 -8.09 8.48
C GLY A 309 -0.83 -9.22 7.48
N PRO A 310 -0.92 -10.47 7.96
CA PRO A 310 -1.03 -11.65 7.10
C PRO A 310 -2.25 -11.66 6.18
N SER A 311 -3.34 -11.02 6.59
CA SER A 311 -4.60 -10.91 5.84
C SER A 311 -4.69 -9.67 4.96
N SER A 312 -3.74 -8.73 5.07
CA SER A 312 -3.77 -7.46 4.34
C SER A 312 -3.45 -7.62 2.86
N VAL A 313 -4.04 -6.73 2.07
CA VAL A 313 -3.66 -6.44 0.69
C VAL A 313 -3.13 -5.01 0.68
N ALA A 314 -1.88 -4.83 0.25
CA ALA A 314 -1.22 -3.53 0.24
C ALA A 314 -1.84 -2.60 -0.82
N VAL A 315 -2.01 -1.32 -0.50
CA VAL A 315 -2.68 -0.34 -1.37
C VAL A 315 -1.62 0.60 -1.95
N THR A 316 -1.69 0.86 -3.25
CA THR A 316 -0.96 1.93 -3.92
C THR A 316 -1.95 3.03 -4.32
N THR A 317 -1.94 4.13 -3.59
CA THR A 317 -2.79 5.30 -3.87
C THR A 317 -2.27 6.06 -5.10
N LYS A 318 -3.16 6.46 -6.00
CA LYS A 318 -2.82 7.03 -7.31
C LYS A 318 -3.82 8.11 -7.75
N HIS A 319 -3.54 8.97 -8.72
CA HIS A 319 -2.24 9.19 -9.36
C HIS A 319 -1.72 10.54 -8.86
N PHE A 320 -0.62 10.54 -8.11
CA PHE A 320 -0.13 11.77 -7.49
C PHE A 320 0.39 12.76 -8.55
N PRO A 321 0.05 14.06 -8.49
CA PRO A 321 -0.63 14.75 -7.38
C PRO A 321 -2.16 14.91 -7.51
N GLY A 322 -2.77 14.42 -8.59
CA GLY A 322 -4.22 14.46 -8.80
C GLY A 322 -4.58 14.61 -10.27
N GLY A 323 -4.89 13.48 -10.92
CA GLY A 323 -5.02 13.40 -12.37
C GLY A 323 -6.26 14.03 -13.01
N GLY A 324 -7.34 14.26 -12.24
CA GLY A 324 -8.59 14.77 -12.78
C GLY A 324 -8.61 16.27 -13.09
N SER A 325 -7.44 16.91 -13.07
CA SER A 325 -7.22 18.30 -13.46
C SER A 325 -6.55 18.44 -14.84
N GLY A 326 -6.46 17.33 -15.61
CA GLY A 326 -5.91 17.29 -16.96
C GLY A 326 -6.54 18.34 -17.88
N GLN A 327 -5.71 19.17 -18.53
CA GLN A 327 -6.16 20.28 -19.37
C GLN A 327 -7.07 19.78 -20.49
N GLY A 328 -8.32 20.25 -20.49
CA GLY A 328 -9.31 19.85 -21.50
C GLY A 328 -9.77 18.39 -21.40
N GLY A 329 -9.51 17.71 -20.28
CA GLY A 329 -9.88 16.30 -20.05
C GLY A 329 -9.00 15.30 -20.80
N GLN A 330 -7.86 15.73 -21.34
CA GLN A 330 -7.01 14.92 -22.19
C GLN A 330 -6.21 13.88 -21.39
N ASP A 331 -5.88 12.77 -22.06
CA ASP A 331 -5.12 11.68 -21.46
C ASP A 331 -3.60 11.96 -21.50
N PRO A 332 -2.89 11.94 -20.35
CA PRO A 332 -1.46 12.21 -20.30
C PRO A 332 -0.57 11.12 -20.90
N HIS A 333 -1.12 9.99 -21.35
CA HIS A 333 -0.37 9.07 -22.22
C HIS A 333 -0.01 9.70 -23.58
N PHE A 334 -0.69 10.79 -23.97
CA PHE A 334 -0.46 11.47 -25.23
C PHE A 334 0.21 12.83 -25.02
N ASP A 335 1.03 13.27 -25.98
CA ASP A 335 1.83 14.49 -25.89
C ASP A 335 0.99 15.74 -25.60
N TRP A 336 -0.23 15.81 -26.14
CA TRP A 336 -1.17 16.92 -25.95
C TRP A 336 -1.92 16.89 -24.61
N GLY A 337 -1.94 15.75 -23.91
CA GLY A 337 -2.65 15.58 -22.64
C GLY A 337 -1.78 15.67 -21.39
N LYS A 338 -0.49 16.00 -21.55
CA LYS A 338 0.48 15.99 -20.43
C LYS A 338 0.24 17.08 -19.40
N LYS A 339 -0.51 18.15 -19.68
CA LYS A 339 -0.67 19.26 -18.73
C LYS A 339 -1.84 19.02 -17.80
N GLU A 340 -1.59 19.10 -16.50
CA GLU A 340 -2.57 19.29 -15.44
C GLU A 340 -2.63 20.77 -15.08
N VAL A 341 -3.83 21.32 -14.97
CA VAL A 341 -4.06 22.72 -14.62
C VAL A 341 -5.01 22.80 -13.45
N PHE A 342 -4.76 23.71 -12.50
CA PHE A 342 -5.55 23.82 -11.27
C PHE A 342 -6.27 25.18 -11.19
N PRO A 343 -7.42 25.37 -11.90
CA PRO A 343 -8.15 26.62 -11.90
C PRO A 343 -8.46 27.14 -10.49
N GLY A 344 -8.23 28.43 -10.27
CA GLY A 344 -8.45 29.07 -8.98
C GLY A 344 -7.47 28.64 -7.88
N GLY A 345 -6.29 28.12 -8.23
CA GLY A 345 -5.27 27.75 -7.25
C GLY A 345 -5.60 26.52 -6.42
N ARG A 346 -6.50 25.65 -6.91
CA ARG A 346 -7.00 24.46 -6.18
C ARG A 346 -6.04 23.28 -6.13
N PHE A 347 -4.74 23.52 -6.36
CA PHE A 347 -3.73 22.48 -6.27
C PHE A 347 -3.72 21.82 -4.88
N ALA A 348 -3.81 22.63 -3.82
CA ALA A 348 -3.85 22.12 -2.44
C ALA A 348 -5.02 21.16 -2.18
N ASN A 349 -6.17 21.35 -2.83
CA ASN A 349 -7.34 20.47 -2.70
C ASN A 349 -7.04 19.07 -3.22
N ASN A 350 -6.31 18.95 -4.32
CA ASN A 350 -5.95 17.67 -4.92
C ASN A 350 -5.03 16.85 -4.00
N LEU A 351 -4.30 17.50 -3.08
CA LEU A 351 -3.44 16.82 -2.11
C LEU A 351 -4.20 16.23 -0.92
N ILE A 352 -5.43 16.67 -0.66
CA ILE A 352 -6.19 16.27 0.55
C ILE A 352 -6.42 14.75 0.60
N PRO A 353 -6.90 14.08 -0.48
CA PRO A 353 -7.10 12.64 -0.44
C PRO A 353 -5.78 11.85 -0.30
N PHE A 354 -4.67 12.34 -0.86
CA PHE A 354 -3.35 11.72 -0.67
C PHE A 354 -2.88 11.84 0.78
N LYS A 355 -3.03 13.02 1.41
CA LYS A 355 -2.70 13.21 2.82
C LYS A 355 -3.52 12.29 3.72
N ALA A 356 -4.81 12.14 3.43
CA ALA A 356 -5.68 11.20 4.14
C ALA A 356 -5.21 9.74 3.98
N ALA A 357 -4.90 9.31 2.75
CA ALA A 357 -4.38 7.97 2.49
C ALA A 357 -3.02 7.70 3.17
N ILE A 358 -2.11 8.68 3.20
CA ILE A 358 -0.82 8.59 3.90
C ILE A 358 -1.04 8.47 5.40
N LYS A 359 -1.95 9.27 5.97
CA LYS A 359 -2.33 9.21 7.40
C LYS A 359 -2.94 7.85 7.76
N ALA A 360 -3.74 7.29 6.86
CA ALA A 360 -4.32 5.94 7.00
C ALA A 360 -3.28 4.82 6.82
N GLY A 361 -2.08 5.14 6.31
CA GLY A 361 -0.96 4.21 6.20
C GLY A 361 -0.85 3.50 4.85
N THR A 362 -1.34 4.08 3.75
CA THR A 362 -1.21 3.50 2.40
C THR A 362 0.23 3.04 2.11
N SER A 363 0.38 1.86 1.52
CA SER A 363 1.70 1.22 1.37
C SER A 363 2.61 1.91 0.36
N ALA A 364 2.04 2.58 -0.64
CA ALA A 364 2.77 3.24 -1.70
C ALA A 364 1.92 4.34 -2.34
N ILE A 365 2.60 5.30 -2.98
CA ILE A 365 2.00 6.29 -3.86
C ILE A 365 2.50 6.05 -5.28
N MET A 366 1.59 6.07 -6.25
CA MET A 366 1.92 6.04 -7.67
C MET A 366 1.91 7.46 -8.21
N PRO A 367 3.04 7.97 -8.75
CA PRO A 367 3.07 9.25 -9.44
C PRO A 367 2.28 9.16 -10.75
N TYR A 368 1.82 10.31 -11.24
CA TYR A 368 1.18 10.39 -12.54
C TYR A 368 2.16 10.79 -13.65
N TYR A 369 1.72 10.65 -14.90
CA TYR A 369 2.50 10.95 -16.10
C TYR A 369 2.46 12.43 -16.49
N SER A 370 1.47 13.15 -15.97
CA SER A 370 1.14 14.55 -16.28
C SER A 370 1.93 15.55 -15.44
N LEU A 371 2.25 16.67 -16.08
CA LEU A 371 2.83 17.92 -15.61
C LEU A 371 1.81 18.78 -14.86
N PRO A 372 1.89 18.93 -13.52
CA PRO A 372 1.12 19.90 -12.76
C PRO A 372 1.64 21.30 -13.09
N ALA A 373 1.17 21.83 -14.21
CA ALA A 373 1.59 23.10 -14.76
C ALA A 373 1.30 24.22 -13.76
N ASP A 374 2.16 25.24 -13.77
CA ASP A 374 2.01 26.43 -12.93
C ASP A 374 2.03 26.12 -11.41
N THR A 375 2.66 25.01 -11.02
CA THR A 375 2.95 24.65 -9.63
C THR A 375 4.46 24.56 -9.39
N GLU A 376 4.88 24.58 -8.12
CA GLU A 376 6.30 24.37 -7.76
C GLU A 376 6.81 22.96 -8.13
N LEU A 377 5.91 22.00 -8.37
CA LEU A 377 6.25 20.60 -8.69
C LEU A 377 6.82 20.39 -10.10
N VAL A 378 6.82 21.40 -10.96
CA VAL A 378 7.25 21.32 -12.37
C VAL A 378 8.73 20.90 -12.52
N SER A 379 9.54 20.98 -11.46
CA SER A 379 10.98 20.67 -11.51
C SER A 379 11.44 19.42 -10.74
N PHE A 380 10.75 18.97 -9.67
CA PHE A 380 11.23 17.86 -8.82
C PHE A 380 10.10 17.06 -8.14
N TYR A 381 9.15 16.54 -8.92
CA TYR A 381 8.00 15.75 -8.46
C TYR A 381 8.21 14.84 -7.24
N TRP A 382 9.28 14.03 -7.24
CA TRP A 382 9.48 13.04 -6.18
C TRP A 382 10.10 13.65 -4.92
N THR A 383 11.01 14.60 -5.08
CA THR A 383 11.64 15.31 -3.96
C THR A 383 10.61 16.19 -3.25
N ASP A 384 9.71 16.82 -3.99
CA ASP A 384 8.66 17.69 -3.46
C ASP A 384 7.49 16.90 -2.87
N PHE A 385 7.14 15.72 -3.42
CA PHE A 385 6.21 14.79 -2.78
C PHE A 385 6.68 14.42 -1.36
N VAL A 386 7.95 14.03 -1.22
CA VAL A 386 8.53 13.63 0.06
C VAL A 386 8.55 14.81 1.04
N LYS A 387 9.06 15.98 0.61
CA LYS A 387 9.17 17.18 1.45
C LYS A 387 7.83 17.77 1.87
N ASN A 388 6.90 17.95 0.93
CA ASN A 388 5.71 18.78 1.15
C ASN A 388 4.47 17.98 1.54
N VAL A 389 4.42 16.67 1.23
CA VAL A 389 3.24 15.84 1.46
C VAL A 389 3.54 14.76 2.48
N TYR A 390 4.55 13.92 2.26
CA TYR A 390 4.84 12.79 3.16
C TYR A 390 5.24 13.24 4.58
N HIS A 391 6.23 14.13 4.69
CA HIS A 391 6.68 14.65 6.00
C HIS A 391 5.66 15.54 6.70
N SER A 392 4.71 16.14 5.98
CA SER A 392 3.64 16.92 6.61
C SER A 392 2.62 16.05 7.36
N VAL A 393 2.61 14.73 7.10
CA VAL A 393 1.63 13.78 7.64
C VAL A 393 2.25 12.81 8.64
N ARG A 394 3.55 12.49 8.51
CA ARG A 394 4.25 11.47 9.32
C ARG A 394 5.23 12.04 10.33
#